data_AF-A0A6M3QVX4-F1
#
_entry.id   AF-A0A6M3QVX4-F1
#
_cell.length_a   1.000
_cell.length_b   1.000
_cell.length_c   1.000
_cell.angle_alpha   90.00
_cell.angle_beta   90.00
_cell.angle_gamma   90.00
#
_symmetry.space_group_name_H-M   'P 1'
#
loop_
_entity.id
_entity.type
_entity.pdbx_description
1 polymer ?
#
loop_
_entity_poly.entity_id
_entity_poly.type
_entity_poly.pdbx_seq_one_letter_code
_entity_poly.pdbx_strand_id
1 'polypeptide(L)'
;WQEKLESVGLRLGLVGNICLVLLFFPVTRGTSVLPMFGLTSEGSIKYHIWVGHVLMTIFTLHGVCYIIYWISTNQISQMLKWNKIGVSNLAGEISLVAGLFLWVATIPKLRRKFFELFFYTHNLYIIFIIFFIFHVGISFANIMLPGFYLFMVDRYLRFLQSRRGVRLVSARVLPC
;
A
#
# COMPACT_ATOMS: atom_id res chain seq x y z
N TRP A 1 -12.08 28.57 6.29
CA TRP A 1 -11.12 27.53 6.74
C TRP A 1 -11.50 26.14 6.22
N GLN A 2 -12.80 25.85 6.07
CA GLN A 2 -13.31 24.60 5.47
C GLN A 2 -12.77 24.35 4.05
N GLU A 3 -12.86 25.33 3.14
CA GLU A 3 -12.31 25.20 1.78
C GLU A 3 -10.79 24.95 1.76
N LYS A 4 -10.05 25.57 2.69
CA LYS A 4 -8.61 25.33 2.86
C LYS A 4 -8.35 23.88 3.29
N LEU A 5 -9.16 23.36 4.21
CA LEU A 5 -9.06 21.98 4.69
C LEU A 5 -9.37 20.97 3.57
N GLU A 6 -10.42 21.22 2.77
CA GLU A 6 -10.75 20.43 1.58
C GLU A 6 -9.59 20.43 0.58
N SER A 7 -9.02 21.61 0.28
CA SER A 7 -7.87 21.73 -0.63
C SER A 7 -6.64 20.98 -0.12
N VAL A 8 -6.35 21.04 1.18
CA VAL A 8 -5.26 20.27 1.80
C VAL A 8 -5.52 18.77 1.70
N GLY A 9 -6.75 18.33 2.01
CA GLY A 9 -7.16 16.93 1.85
C GLY A 9 -6.93 16.43 0.42
N LEU A 10 -7.37 17.19 -0.58
CA LEU A 10 -7.17 16.84 -1.99
C LEU A 10 -5.67 16.73 -2.34
N ARG A 11 -4.86 17.71 -1.95
CA ARG A 11 -3.41 17.72 -2.22
C ARG A 11 -2.70 16.54 -1.55
N LEU A 12 -3.07 16.17 -0.33
CA LEU A 12 -2.55 14.98 0.35
C LEU A 12 -2.87 13.72 -0.45
N GLY A 13 -4.10 13.58 -0.94
CA GLY A 13 -4.47 12.48 -1.83
C GLY A 13 -3.58 12.41 -3.07
N LEU A 14 -3.43 13.55 -3.77
CA LEU A 14 -2.58 13.65 -4.97
C LEU A 14 -1.11 13.30 -4.68
N VAL A 15 -0.51 13.82 -3.61
CA VAL A 15 0.88 13.51 -3.23
C VAL A 15 1.04 12.05 -2.80
N GLY A 16 0.06 11.49 -2.08
CA GLY A 16 0.07 10.09 -1.68
C GLY A 16 0.12 9.13 -2.88
N ASN A 17 -0.47 9.51 -4.02
CA ASN A 17 -0.35 8.73 -5.25
C ASN A 17 1.09 8.58 -5.74
N ILE A 18 1.95 9.59 -5.56
CA ILE A 18 3.38 9.48 -5.91
C ILE A 18 4.03 8.36 -5.08
N CYS A 19 3.71 8.28 -3.80
CA CYS A 19 4.19 7.21 -2.93
C CYS A 19 3.65 5.85 -3.39
N LEU A 20 2.39 5.80 -3.82
CA LEU A 20 1.75 4.57 -4.29
C LEU A 20 2.39 4.03 -5.58
N VAL A 21 2.78 4.91 -6.52
CA VAL A 21 3.54 4.54 -7.72
C VAL A 21 4.85 3.85 -7.34
N LEU A 22 5.57 4.40 -6.35
CA LEU A 22 6.86 3.90 -5.92
C LEU A 22 6.77 2.68 -5.00
N LEU A 23 5.63 2.42 -4.36
CA LEU A 23 5.48 1.41 -3.30
C LEU A 23 5.88 -0.01 -3.74
N PHE A 24 5.55 -0.38 -4.99
CA PHE A 24 5.72 -1.74 -5.50
C PHE A 24 7.09 -1.99 -6.17
N PHE A 25 7.82 -0.93 -6.54
CA PHE A 25 9.14 -1.07 -7.16
C PHE A 25 10.19 -1.74 -6.27
N PRO A 26 10.30 -1.45 -4.96
CA PRO A 26 11.33 -2.06 -4.14
C PRO A 26 11.06 -3.53 -3.79
N VAL A 27 9.85 -4.03 -4.02
CA VAL A 27 9.48 -5.42 -3.72
C VAL A 27 9.56 -6.35 -4.93
N THR A 28 9.90 -5.85 -6.13
CA THR A 28 10.17 -6.65 -7.33
C THR A 28 11.57 -7.27 -7.30
N ARG A 29 11.81 -8.27 -6.45
CA ARG A 29 13.17 -8.76 -6.15
C ARG A 29 13.93 -9.34 -7.35
N GLY A 30 13.24 -9.96 -8.32
CA GLY A 30 13.86 -10.58 -9.49
C GLY A 30 13.81 -9.73 -10.78
N THR A 31 12.95 -8.71 -10.82
CA THR A 31 12.71 -7.89 -12.02
C THR A 31 12.84 -6.38 -11.77
N SER A 32 13.26 -5.96 -10.56
CA SER A 32 13.50 -4.55 -10.28
C SER A 32 14.69 -4.05 -11.10
N VAL A 33 14.62 -2.78 -11.50
CA VAL A 33 15.74 -2.03 -12.07
C VAL A 33 16.75 -1.65 -10.97
N LEU A 34 16.36 -1.76 -9.69
CA LEU A 34 17.16 -1.33 -8.54
C LEU A 34 18.54 -2.00 -8.41
N PRO A 35 18.74 -3.30 -8.73
CA PRO A 35 20.05 -3.90 -8.80
C PRO A 35 20.98 -3.24 -9.83
N MET A 36 20.45 -2.65 -10.91
CA MET A 36 21.26 -1.88 -11.87
C MET A 36 21.87 -0.61 -11.25
N PHE A 37 21.29 -0.12 -10.15
CA PHE A 37 21.79 1.00 -9.37
C PHE A 37 22.60 0.54 -8.13
N GLY A 38 22.98 -0.75 -8.06
CA GLY A 38 23.77 -1.30 -6.96
C GLY A 38 23.00 -1.58 -5.67
N LEU A 39 21.66 -1.55 -5.69
CA LEU A 39 20.85 -1.84 -4.52
C LEU A 39 20.61 -3.34 -4.34
N THR A 40 20.88 -3.84 -3.13
CA THR A 40 20.56 -5.22 -2.76
C THR A 40 19.05 -5.37 -2.51
N SER A 41 18.53 -6.60 -2.66
CA SER A 41 17.12 -6.89 -2.37
C SER A 41 16.74 -6.56 -0.92
N GLU A 42 17.66 -6.78 0.02
CA GLU A 42 17.49 -6.43 1.43
C GLU A 42 17.43 -4.92 1.66
N GLY A 43 18.25 -4.16 0.94
CA GLY A 43 18.21 -2.70 0.92
C GLY A 43 16.88 -2.18 0.38
N SER A 44 16.41 -2.74 -0.74
CA SER A 44 15.13 -2.36 -1.38
C SER A 44 13.93 -2.52 -0.45
N ILE A 45 13.89 -3.56 0.39
CA ILE A 45 12.80 -3.75 1.37
C ILE A 45 12.73 -2.58 2.36
N LYS A 46 13.87 -1.99 2.75
CA LYS A 46 13.87 -0.81 3.65
C LYS A 46 13.16 0.38 3.00
N TYR A 47 13.35 0.58 1.69
CA TYR A 47 12.63 1.62 0.94
C TYR A 47 11.14 1.34 0.85
N HIS A 48 10.72 0.09 0.61
CA HIS A 48 9.29 -0.27 0.64
C HIS A 48 8.66 0.05 2.00
N ILE A 49 9.34 -0.28 3.10
CA ILE A 49 8.87 0.03 4.46
C ILE A 49 8.73 1.54 4.64
N TRP A 50 9.75 2.31 4.28
CA TRP A 50 9.74 3.76 4.43
C TRP A 50 8.62 4.42 3.59
N VAL A 51 8.54 4.10 2.30
CA VAL A 51 7.49 4.59 1.40
C VAL A 51 6.10 4.16 1.90
N GLY A 52 5.96 2.94 2.42
CA GLY A 52 4.72 2.44 3.00
C GLY A 52 4.25 3.25 4.21
N HIS A 53 5.15 3.60 5.14
CA HIS A 53 4.80 4.46 6.27
C HIS A 53 4.39 5.87 5.82
N VAL A 54 5.12 6.46 4.87
CA VAL A 54 4.81 7.79 4.32
C VAL A 54 3.45 7.77 3.63
N LEU A 55 3.21 6.79 2.75
CA LEU A 55 1.95 6.59 2.04
C LEU A 55 0.77 6.50 3.01
N MET A 56 0.85 5.60 3.99
CA MET A 56 -0.25 5.37 4.92
C MET A 56 -0.52 6.59 5.81
N THR A 57 0.52 7.32 6.20
CA THR A 57 0.34 8.58 6.93
C THR A 57 -0.38 9.62 6.07
N ILE A 58 0.05 9.82 4.82
CA ILE A 58 -0.56 10.79 3.91
C ILE A 58 -2.02 10.44 3.59
N PHE A 59 -2.32 9.17 3.30
CA PHE A 59 -3.69 8.73 3.01
C PHE A 59 -4.61 8.77 4.24
N THR A 60 -4.08 8.50 5.43
CA THR A 60 -4.84 8.69 6.67
C THR A 60 -5.16 10.17 6.89
N LEU A 61 -4.19 11.07 6.69
CA LEU A 61 -4.42 12.51 6.81
C LEU A 61 -5.41 13.01 5.74
N HIS A 62 -5.31 12.52 4.50
CA HIS A 62 -6.29 12.79 3.44
C HIS A 62 -7.71 12.44 3.89
N GLY A 63 -7.93 11.21 4.37
CA GLY A 63 -9.25 10.77 4.86
C GLY A 63 -9.74 11.60 6.05
N VAL A 64 -8.88 11.84 7.04
CA VAL A 64 -9.21 12.66 8.23
C VAL A 64 -9.59 14.09 7.84
N CYS A 65 -8.88 14.72 6.91
CA CYS A 65 -9.22 16.06 6.41
C CYS A 65 -10.64 16.10 5.82
N TYR A 66 -11.01 15.11 4.98
CA TYR A 66 -12.34 15.04 4.39
C TYR A 66 -13.43 14.71 5.41
N ILE A 67 -13.19 13.80 6.36
CA ILE A 67 -14.13 13.51 7.44
C ILE A 67 -14.42 14.76 8.27
N ILE A 68 -13.38 15.49 8.70
CA ILE A 68 -13.56 16.75 9.45
C ILE A 68 -14.31 17.79 8.62
N TYR A 69 -13.97 17.92 7.33
CA TYR A 69 -14.66 18.83 6.42
C TYR A 69 -16.16 18.50 6.31
N TRP A 70 -16.51 17.24 6.07
CA TRP A 70 -17.91 16.80 5.94
C TRP A 70 -18.70 16.92 7.25
N ILE A 71 -18.07 16.65 8.40
CA ILE A 71 -18.69 16.91 9.71
C ILE A 71 -18.99 18.41 9.84
N SER A 72 -18.00 19.28 9.56
CA SER A 72 -18.15 20.72 9.76
C SER A 72 -19.16 21.40 8.83
N THR A 73 -19.44 20.79 7.69
CA THR A 73 -20.38 21.29 6.66
C THR A 73 -21.73 20.60 6.71
N ASN A 74 -21.97 19.70 7.68
CA ASN A 74 -23.16 18.86 7.79
C ASN A 74 -23.41 17.96 6.56
N GLN A 75 -22.34 17.50 5.91
CA GLN A 75 -22.37 16.65 4.71
C GLN A 75 -21.84 15.23 4.98
N ILE A 76 -22.06 14.68 6.17
CA ILE A 76 -21.50 13.37 6.56
C ILE A 76 -21.92 12.21 5.64
N SER A 77 -23.08 12.33 4.97
CA SER A 77 -23.56 11.36 3.98
C SER A 77 -22.61 11.19 2.79
N GLN A 78 -21.70 12.15 2.54
CA GLN A 78 -20.67 12.02 1.51
C GLN A 78 -19.73 10.84 1.76
N MET A 79 -19.51 10.42 3.01
CA MET A 79 -18.69 9.24 3.33
C MET A 79 -19.24 7.95 2.71
N LEU A 80 -20.56 7.86 2.57
CA LEU A 80 -21.25 6.67 2.03
C LEU A 80 -21.52 6.76 0.53
N LYS A 81 -21.11 7.86 -0.12
CA LYS A 81 -21.41 8.12 -1.52
C LYS A 81 -20.59 7.21 -2.42
N TRP A 82 -21.29 6.40 -3.21
CA TRP A 82 -20.71 5.58 -4.28
C TRP A 82 -21.05 6.16 -5.64
N ASN A 83 -20.08 6.80 -6.31
CA ASN A 83 -20.27 7.38 -7.64
C ASN A 83 -19.81 6.39 -8.72
N LYS A 84 -20.56 6.33 -9.83
CA LYS A 84 -20.16 5.52 -11.00
C LYS A 84 -19.09 6.19 -11.85
N ILE A 85 -19.02 7.52 -11.81
CA ILE A 85 -18.09 8.35 -12.58
C ILE A 85 -17.40 9.30 -11.60
N GLY A 86 -16.08 9.44 -11.74
CA GLY A 86 -15.27 10.27 -10.85
C GLY A 86 -14.92 9.56 -9.55
N VAL A 87 -15.00 10.28 -8.43
CA VAL A 87 -14.51 9.80 -7.13
C VAL A 87 -15.61 9.12 -6.33
N SER A 88 -15.37 7.88 -5.88
CA SER A 88 -16.28 7.11 -5.01
C SER A 88 -15.75 7.09 -3.57
N ASN A 89 -16.36 7.88 -2.68
CA ASN A 89 -15.86 8.08 -1.31
C ASN A 89 -15.93 6.79 -0.48
N LEU A 90 -17.05 6.07 -0.56
CA LEU A 90 -17.21 4.79 0.15
C LEU A 90 -16.13 3.78 -0.25
N ALA A 91 -15.73 3.77 -1.52
CA ALA A 91 -14.61 2.93 -1.97
C ALA A 91 -13.28 3.38 -1.36
N GLY A 92 -13.05 4.70 -1.24
CA GLY A 92 -11.89 5.27 -0.58
C GLY A 92 -11.80 4.87 0.89
N GLU A 93 -12.92 4.94 1.61
CA GLU A 93 -13.01 4.51 3.02
C GLU A 93 -12.68 3.02 3.19
N ILE A 94 -13.25 2.15 2.35
CA ILE A 94 -12.96 0.70 2.38
C ILE A 94 -11.48 0.43 2.09
N SER A 95 -10.92 1.13 1.09
CA SER A 95 -9.48 1.06 0.77
C SER A 95 -8.63 1.49 1.97
N LEU A 96 -8.93 2.64 2.58
CA LEU A 96 -8.18 3.17 3.72
C LEU A 96 -8.25 2.24 4.94
N VAL A 97 -9.43 1.71 5.26
CA VAL A 97 -9.60 0.75 6.37
C VAL A 97 -8.76 -0.51 6.15
N ALA A 98 -8.79 -1.09 4.95
CA ALA A 98 -7.93 -2.24 4.60
C ALA A 98 -6.44 -1.90 4.74
N GLY A 99 -6.05 -0.70 4.27
CA GLY A 99 -4.70 -0.18 4.41
C GLY A 99 -4.26 0.01 5.87
N LEU A 100 -5.15 0.51 6.74
CA LEU A 100 -4.88 0.70 8.16
C LEU A 100 -4.66 -0.64 8.89
N PHE A 101 -5.49 -1.65 8.62
CA PHE A 101 -5.29 -2.98 9.19
C PHE A 101 -3.94 -3.59 8.76
N LEU A 102 -3.63 -3.50 7.46
CA LEU A 102 -2.34 -3.92 6.94
C LEU A 102 -1.18 -3.17 7.62
N TRP A 103 -1.31 -1.85 7.75
CA TRP A 103 -0.28 -0.97 8.30
C TRP A 103 0.00 -1.24 9.77
N VAL A 104 -1.05 -1.40 10.59
CA VAL A 104 -0.92 -1.76 12.01
C VAL A 104 -0.17 -3.08 12.16
N ALA A 105 -0.48 -4.08 11.33
CA ALA A 105 0.21 -5.37 11.39
C ALA A 105 1.70 -5.31 11.02
N THR A 106 2.17 -4.23 10.37
CA THR A 106 3.60 -4.02 10.08
C THR A 106 4.44 -3.57 11.27
N ILE A 107 3.80 -3.15 12.38
CA ILE A 107 4.50 -2.64 13.56
C ILE A 107 5.56 -3.66 14.02
N PRO A 108 6.83 -3.25 14.23
CA PRO A 108 7.92 -4.19 14.50
C PRO A 108 7.67 -5.14 15.68
N LYS A 109 6.95 -4.69 16.71
CA LYS A 109 6.57 -5.54 17.85
C LYS A 109 5.59 -6.65 17.44
N LEU A 110 4.58 -6.32 16.63
CA LEU A 110 3.59 -7.28 16.14
C LEU A 110 4.22 -8.25 15.15
N ARG A 111 4.92 -7.76 14.12
CA ARG A 111 5.54 -8.61 13.10
C ARG A 111 6.56 -9.61 13.67
N ARG A 112 7.35 -9.21 14.67
CA ARG A 112 8.35 -10.10 15.29
C ARG A 112 7.73 -11.16 16.21
N LYS A 113 6.59 -10.86 16.83
CA LYS A 113 5.91 -11.78 17.76
C LYS A 113 4.87 -12.67 17.07
N PHE A 114 4.19 -12.13 16.05
CA PHE A 114 3.07 -12.75 15.34
C PHE A 114 3.30 -12.61 13.83
N PHE A 115 4.27 -13.37 13.30
CA PHE A 115 4.63 -13.28 11.89
C PHE A 115 3.47 -13.66 10.95
N GLU A 116 2.69 -14.69 11.30
CA GLU A 116 1.53 -15.12 10.51
C GLU A 116 0.46 -14.02 10.42
N LEU A 117 0.18 -13.33 11.53
CA LEU A 117 -0.74 -12.20 11.54
C LEU A 117 -0.27 -11.13 10.56
N PHE A 118 1.00 -10.72 10.63
CA PHE A 118 1.59 -9.80 9.66
C PHE A 118 1.43 -10.32 8.23
N PHE A 119 1.81 -11.58 7.97
CA PHE A 119 1.82 -12.15 6.62
C PHE A 119 0.43 -12.21 6.00
N TYR A 120 -0.57 -12.72 6.72
CA TYR A 120 -1.92 -12.86 6.21
C TYR A 120 -2.62 -11.51 6.07
N THR A 121 -2.51 -10.62 7.06
CA THR A 121 -3.09 -9.27 6.97
C THR A 121 -2.42 -8.43 5.89
N HIS A 122 -1.14 -8.66 5.57
CA HIS A 122 -0.50 -7.96 4.46
C HIS A 122 -1.18 -8.24 3.11
N ASN A 123 -1.81 -9.40 2.92
CA ASN A 123 -2.57 -9.68 1.69
C ASN A 123 -3.82 -8.80 1.53
N LEU A 124 -4.24 -8.04 2.55
CA LEU A 124 -5.27 -7.00 2.42
C LEU A 124 -4.89 -5.90 1.42
N TYR A 125 -3.63 -5.83 0.97
CA TYR A 125 -3.23 -4.97 -0.15
C TYR A 125 -4.10 -5.22 -1.39
N ILE A 126 -4.62 -6.45 -1.58
CA ILE A 126 -5.50 -6.77 -2.73
C ILE A 126 -6.80 -5.96 -2.64
N ILE A 127 -7.42 -5.95 -1.45
CA ILE A 127 -8.64 -5.18 -1.17
C ILE A 127 -8.33 -3.68 -1.30
N PHE A 128 -7.22 -3.23 -0.71
CA PHE A 128 -6.75 -1.85 -0.81
C PHE A 128 -6.68 -1.37 -2.27
N ILE A 129 -6.05 -2.16 -3.16
CA ILE A 129 -5.85 -1.79 -4.57
C ILE A 129 -7.15 -1.81 -5.36
N ILE A 130 -8.00 -2.84 -5.18
CA ILE A 130 -9.30 -2.92 -5.88
C ILE A 130 -10.17 -1.71 -5.52
N PHE A 131 -10.31 -1.41 -4.23
CA PHE A 131 -11.13 -0.30 -3.78
C PHE A 131 -10.48 1.07 -4.05
N PHE A 132 -9.15 1.15 -4.11
CA PHE A 132 -8.46 2.34 -4.60
C PHE A 132 -8.82 2.62 -6.07
N ILE A 133 -8.82 1.59 -6.95
CA ILE A 133 -9.23 1.75 -8.35
C ILE A 133 -10.68 2.22 -8.45
N PHE A 134 -11.58 1.66 -7.63
CA PHE A 134 -12.97 2.14 -7.57
C PHE A 134 -13.11 3.54 -7.01
N HIS A 135 -12.21 3.95 -6.11
CA HIS A 135 -12.20 5.27 -5.53
C HIS A 135 -11.84 6.36 -6.54
N VAL A 136 -10.75 6.20 -7.30
CA VAL A 136 -10.23 7.25 -8.21
C VAL A 136 -10.61 7.05 -9.68
N GLY A 137 -11.13 5.87 -10.04
CA GLY A 137 -11.41 5.47 -11.41
C GLY A 137 -10.17 4.98 -12.16
N ILE A 138 -10.39 4.19 -13.22
CA ILE A 138 -9.31 3.50 -13.95
C ILE A 138 -8.31 4.46 -14.60
N SER A 139 -8.79 5.57 -15.18
CA SER A 139 -7.94 6.55 -15.87
C SER A 139 -6.87 7.11 -14.95
N PHE A 140 -7.23 7.40 -13.70
CA PHE A 140 -6.30 7.92 -12.71
C PHE A 140 -5.47 6.80 -12.07
N ALA A 141 -6.06 5.63 -11.80
CA ALA A 141 -5.34 4.49 -11.22
C ALA A 141 -4.18 3.97 -12.12
N ASN A 142 -4.24 4.23 -13.43
CA ASN A 142 -3.19 3.89 -14.39
C ASN A 142 -1.79 4.40 -14.00
N ILE A 143 -1.67 5.45 -13.19
CA ILE A 143 -0.36 5.95 -12.73
C ILE A 143 0.43 4.90 -11.92
N MET A 144 -0.26 4.09 -11.12
CA MET A 144 0.35 3.08 -10.25
C MET A 144 0.43 1.71 -10.92
N LEU A 145 -0.48 1.40 -11.85
CA LEU A 145 -0.59 0.08 -12.48
C LEU A 145 0.73 -0.49 -13.01
N PRO A 146 1.66 0.28 -13.62
CA PRO A 146 2.94 -0.26 -14.08
C PRO A 146 3.77 -0.89 -12.94
N GLY A 147 3.90 -0.20 -11.80
CA GLY A 147 4.63 -0.73 -10.64
C GLY A 147 3.96 -1.96 -10.04
N PHE A 148 2.64 -1.93 -9.94
CA PHE A 148 1.85 -3.07 -9.46
C PHE A 148 1.94 -4.28 -10.41
N TYR A 149 1.92 -4.06 -11.72
CA TYR A 149 2.05 -5.09 -12.74
C TYR A 149 3.41 -5.80 -12.65
N LEU A 150 4.51 -5.04 -12.54
CA LEU A 150 5.84 -5.62 -12.35
C LEU A 150 5.89 -6.50 -11.09
N PHE A 151 5.28 -6.05 -10.00
CA PHE A 151 5.16 -6.83 -8.76
C PHE A 151 4.37 -8.14 -8.96
N MET A 152 3.28 -8.12 -9.73
CA MET A 152 2.51 -9.33 -10.05
C MET A 152 3.33 -10.33 -10.87
N VAL A 153 4.01 -9.88 -11.92
CA VAL A 153 4.87 -10.74 -12.77
C VAL A 153 5.98 -11.38 -11.94
N ASP A 154 6.71 -10.58 -11.17
CA ASP A 154 7.78 -11.04 -10.30
C ASP A 154 7.30 -12.03 -9.23
N ARG A 155 6.12 -11.80 -8.65
CA ARG A 155 5.50 -12.74 -7.71
C ARG A 155 5.12 -14.05 -8.38
N TYR A 156 4.60 -14.01 -9.61
CA TYR A 156 4.26 -15.21 -10.38
C TYR A 156 5.51 -16.02 -10.74
N LEU A 157 6.59 -15.37 -11.20
CA LEU A 157 7.86 -16.03 -11.48
C LEU A 157 8.44 -16.74 -10.26
N ARG A 158 8.43 -16.08 -9.09
CA ARG A 158 8.87 -16.72 -7.83
C ARG A 158 8.03 -17.93 -7.47
N PHE A 159 6.71 -17.88 -7.68
CA PHE A 159 5.84 -19.01 -7.42
C PHE A 159 6.18 -20.21 -8.31
N LEU A 160 6.57 -19.99 -9.56
CA LEU A 160 7.04 -21.05 -10.45
C LEU A 160 8.41 -21.62 -10.00
N GLN A 161 9.35 -20.76 -9.59
CA GLN A 161 10.69 -21.15 -9.16
C GLN A 161 10.71 -21.87 -7.80
N SER A 162 9.82 -21.49 -6.88
CA SER A 162 9.82 -21.98 -5.48
C SER A 162 9.20 -23.37 -5.29
N ARG A 163 9.03 -24.17 -6.36
CA ARG A 163 8.42 -25.51 -6.28
C ARG A 163 9.39 -26.62 -5.90
N ARG A 164 10.69 -26.36 -5.89
CA ARG A 164 11.70 -27.36 -5.55
C ARG A 164 11.89 -27.44 -4.04
N GLY A 165 11.27 -28.43 -3.40
CA GLY A 165 11.58 -28.79 -2.03
C GLY A 165 12.99 -29.35 -1.93
N VAL A 166 13.81 -28.79 -1.03
CA VAL A 166 15.14 -29.32 -0.70
C VAL A 166 15.13 -29.78 0.75
N ARG A 167 15.72 -30.94 1.04
CA ARG A 167 15.79 -31.47 2.40
C ARG A 167 16.94 -30.80 3.14
N LEU A 168 16.67 -30.28 4.34
CA LEU A 168 17.71 -29.81 5.25
C LEU A 168 18.58 -31.00 5.70
N VAL A 169 19.89 -30.97 5.43
CA VAL A 169 20.82 -32.05 5.82
C VAL A 169 21.43 -31.78 7.20
N SER A 170 21.86 -30.54 7.45
CA SER A 170 22.37 -30.11 8.75
C SER A 170 22.20 -28.59 8.92
N ALA A 171 22.14 -28.13 10.16
CA ALA A 171 22.17 -26.72 10.52
C ALA A 171 23.17 -26.53 11.68
N ARG A 172 23.98 -25.47 11.63
CA ARG A 172 24.95 -25.13 12.67
C ARG A 172 24.66 -23.72 13.19
N VAL A 173 24.64 -23.56 14.51
CA VAL A 173 24.62 -22.23 15.13
C VAL A 173 26.07 -21.77 15.28
N LEU A 174 26.44 -20.70 14.58
CA LEU A 174 27.76 -20.07 14.70
C LEU A 174 27.74 -19.09 15.89
N PRO A 175 28.86 -18.98 16.64
CA PRO A 175 28.99 -17.96 17.67
C PRO A 175 28.95 -16.55 17.04
N CYS A 176 28.35 -15.59 17.77
CA CYS A 176 28.19 -14.20 17.35
C CYS A 176 29.46 -13.38 17.51
#